data_AF-A0A317YMN6-F1
#
_entry.id   AF-A0A317YMN6-F1
#
_cell.length_a   1.000
_cell.length_b   1.000
_cell.length_c   1.000
_cell.angle_alpha   90.00
_cell.angle_beta   90.00
_cell.angle_gamma   90.00
#
_symmetry.space_group_name_H-M   'P 1'
#
loop_
_entity.id
_entity.type
_entity.pdbx_description
1 polymer ?
#
loop_
_entity_poly.entity_id
_entity_poly.type
_entity_poly.pdbx_seq_one_letter_code
_entity_poly.pdbx_strand_id
1 'polypeptide(L)'
;MKKIFVISTTLLAVAIIIGTIITVVFSQRQAQTFKIQQQQFVKKPIPTLFLHGFGGSANSEKFMVKQAEKRGVTKDIITAYVSKDGAVTCKGKLSKDAVNPIVKI
;
A
#
# COMPACT_ATOMS: atom_id res chain seq x y z
N MET A 1 38.02 -4.50 -41.07
CA MET A 1 37.39 -5.63 -40.33
C MET A 1 37.68 -5.58 -38.83
N LYS A 2 38.94 -5.63 -38.38
CA LYS A 2 39.30 -5.63 -36.94
C LYS A 2 38.80 -4.38 -36.15
N LYS A 3 38.90 -3.18 -36.72
CA LYS A 3 38.45 -1.93 -36.06
C LYS A 3 36.92 -1.87 -35.85
N ILE A 4 36.14 -2.35 -36.81
CA ILE A 4 34.66 -2.40 -36.73
C ILE A 4 34.24 -3.44 -35.69
N PHE A 5 34.93 -4.58 -35.63
CA PHE A 5 34.70 -5.60 -34.61
C PHE A 5 34.97 -5.06 -33.19
N VAL A 6 36.07 -4.32 -33.01
CA VAL A 6 36.40 -3.67 -31.73
C VAL A 6 35.34 -2.64 -31.33
N ILE A 7 34.89 -1.77 -32.25
CA ILE A 7 33.85 -0.78 -31.93
C ILE A 7 32.53 -1.45 -31.53
N SER A 8 32.14 -2.53 -32.23
CA SER A 8 30.93 -3.30 -31.94
C SER A 8 30.99 -3.96 -30.56
N THR A 9 32.11 -4.57 -30.19
CA THR A 9 32.26 -5.20 -28.87
C THR A 9 32.28 -4.16 -27.75
N THR A 10 32.89 -2.98 -27.96
CA THR A 10 32.86 -1.90 -26.97
C THR A 10 31.45 -1.34 -26.76
N LEU A 11 30.68 -1.12 -27.83
CA LEU A 11 29.29 -0.65 -27.73
C LEU A 11 28.38 -1.66 -27.02
N LEU A 12 28.56 -2.95 -27.30
CA LEU A 12 27.81 -4.02 -26.63
C LEU A 12 28.12 -4.05 -25.12
N ALA A 13 29.39 -3.90 -24.74
CA ALA A 13 29.79 -3.84 -23.33
C ALA A 13 29.15 -2.63 -22.61
N VAL A 14 29.13 -1.45 -23.24
CA VAL A 14 28.49 -0.26 -22.67
C VAL A 14 26.99 -0.44 -22.50
N ALA A 15 26.30 -1.04 -23.47
CA ALA A 15 24.86 -1.31 -23.37
C ALA A 15 24.51 -2.25 -22.21
N ILE A 16 25.34 -3.27 -21.97
CA ILE A 16 25.18 -4.20 -20.84
C ILE A 16 25.35 -3.47 -19.51
N ILE A 17 26.35 -2.59 -19.40
CA ILE A 17 26.59 -1.79 -18.19
C ILE A 17 25.42 -0.84 -17.90
N ILE A 18 24.86 -0.20 -18.93
CA ILE A 18 23.69 0.67 -18.76
C ILE A 18 22.47 -0.15 -18.32
N GLY A 19 22.26 -1.31 -18.94
CA GLY A 19 21.18 -2.23 -18.57
C GLY A 19 21.27 -2.70 -17.11
N THR A 20 22.46 -3.07 -16.64
CA THR A 20 22.66 -3.47 -15.23
C THR A 20 22.44 -2.31 -14.27
N ILE A 21 22.91 -1.09 -14.58
CA ILE A 21 22.66 0.11 -13.77
C ILE A 21 21.16 0.38 -13.66
N ILE A 22 20.43 0.36 -14.78
CA ILE A 22 18.98 0.58 -14.79
C ILE A 22 18.29 -0.46 -13.90
N THR A 23 18.65 -1.74 -14.05
CA THR A 23 18.02 -2.83 -13.30
C THR A 23 18.26 -2.69 -11.79
N VAL A 24 19.49 -2.37 -11.37
CA VAL A 24 19.86 -2.13 -9.96
C VAL A 24 19.12 -0.93 -9.38
N VAL A 25 19.03 0.19 -10.12
CA VAL A 25 18.32 1.39 -9.68
C VAL A 25 16.81 1.12 -9.50
N PHE A 26 16.18 0.39 -10.42
CA PHE A 26 14.77 0.00 -10.29
C PHE A 26 14.54 -0.92 -9.07
N SER A 27 15.39 -1.93 -8.85
CA SER A 27 15.30 -2.82 -7.69
C SER A 27 15.52 -2.09 -6.36
N GLN A 28 16.46 -1.14 -6.29
CA GLN A 28 16.72 -0.36 -5.08
C GLN A 28 15.56 0.58 -4.73
N ARG A 29 14.92 1.21 -5.73
CA ARG A 29 13.71 2.03 -5.50
C ARG A 29 12.55 1.21 -4.93
N GLN A 30 12.43 -0.04 -5.34
CA GLN A 30 11.42 -0.97 -4.82
C GLN A 30 11.73 -1.41 -3.36
N ALA A 31 13.01 -1.50 -2.99
CA ALA A 31 13.42 -1.82 -1.62
C ALA A 31 13.32 -0.63 -0.64
N GLN A 32 13.53 0.60 -1.11
CA GLN A 32 13.46 1.81 -0.28
C GLN A 32 12.02 2.16 0.16
N THR A 33 11.00 1.82 -0.63
CA THR A 33 9.59 1.96 -0.21
C THR A 33 9.20 0.99 0.90
N PHE A 34 9.93 -0.11 1.06
CA PHE A 34 9.73 -1.10 2.14
C PHE A 34 10.40 -0.72 3.47
N LYS A 35 11.49 0.07 3.45
CA LYS A 35 12.25 0.39 4.68
C LYS A 35 11.59 1.42 5.61
N ILE A 36 10.55 2.14 5.18
CA ILE A 36 9.76 3.00 6.07
C ILE A 36 8.83 2.16 6.98
N GLN A 37 8.66 0.86 6.70
CA GLN A 37 7.58 0.02 7.24
C GLN A 37 7.87 -0.66 8.60
N GLN A 38 8.85 -0.19 9.37
CA GLN A 38 9.12 -0.72 10.72
C GLN A 38 8.98 0.31 11.85
N GLN A 39 8.26 1.42 11.63
CA GLN A 39 7.69 2.10 12.80
C GLN A 39 6.61 1.19 13.40
N GLN A 40 6.89 0.65 14.58
CA GLN A 40 5.91 -0.06 15.40
C GLN A 40 4.73 0.88 15.64
N PHE A 41 3.58 0.57 15.05
CA PHE A 41 2.35 1.33 15.31
C PHE A 41 2.02 1.26 16.80
N VAL A 42 1.61 2.39 17.38
CA VAL A 42 1.07 2.40 18.73
C VAL A 42 -0.23 1.59 18.70
N LYS A 43 -0.23 0.44 19.37
CA LYS A 43 -1.37 -0.47 19.40
C LYS A 43 -2.38 0.00 20.44
N LYS A 44 -3.56 0.43 20.01
CA LYS A 44 -4.66 0.85 20.89
C LYS A 44 -5.99 0.25 20.43
N PRO A 45 -6.94 -0.01 21.35
CA PRO A 45 -8.29 -0.44 20.98
C PRO A 45 -9.18 0.75 20.53
N ILE A 46 -8.58 1.80 19.95
CA ILE A 46 -9.29 3.02 19.54
C ILE A 46 -9.58 2.91 18.03
N PRO A 47 -10.85 2.95 17.61
CA PRO A 47 -11.20 2.83 16.20
C PRO A 47 -10.88 4.11 15.43
N THR A 48 -10.49 3.98 14.17
CA THR A 48 -10.44 5.07 13.20
C THR A 48 -11.63 4.97 12.26
N LEU A 49 -12.42 6.04 12.17
CA LEU A 49 -13.58 6.12 11.30
C LEU A 49 -13.16 6.77 9.97
N PHE A 50 -13.46 6.08 8.88
CA PHE A 50 -13.36 6.60 7.52
C PHE A 50 -14.76 6.99 7.07
N LEU A 51 -14.92 8.24 6.64
CA LEU A 51 -16.18 8.79 6.19
C LEU A 51 -16.00 9.37 4.79
N HIS A 52 -16.81 8.92 3.84
CA HIS A 52 -16.77 9.45 2.48
C HIS A 52 -17.42 10.84 2.37
N GLY A 53 -17.01 11.60 1.36
CA GLY A 53 -17.62 12.88 1.01
C GLY A 53 -18.93 12.73 0.21
N PHE A 54 -19.47 13.85 -0.27
CA PHE A 54 -20.67 13.88 -1.10
C PHE A 54 -20.55 12.98 -2.35
N GLY A 55 -21.58 12.19 -2.63
CA GLY A 55 -21.60 11.22 -3.76
C GLY A 55 -20.65 10.03 -3.60
N GLY A 56 -19.94 9.93 -2.46
CA GLY A 56 -19.05 8.83 -2.14
C GLY A 56 -19.77 7.61 -1.56
N SER A 57 -18.97 6.61 -1.21
CA SER A 57 -19.40 5.45 -0.43
C SER A 57 -18.20 4.89 0.34
N ALA A 58 -18.43 3.88 1.18
CA ALA A 58 -17.39 3.02 1.75
C ALA A 58 -16.38 2.47 0.70
N ASN A 59 -16.67 2.48 -0.60
CA ASN A 59 -15.70 2.11 -1.63
C ASN A 59 -14.61 3.19 -1.84
N SER A 60 -14.92 4.47 -1.62
CA SER A 60 -13.97 5.58 -1.74
C SER A 60 -12.79 5.45 -0.77
N GLU A 61 -13.01 4.80 0.37
CA GLU A 61 -12.03 4.64 1.45
C GLU A 61 -11.13 3.41 1.24
N LYS A 62 -11.53 2.51 0.33
CA LYS A 62 -10.97 1.17 0.16
C LYS A 62 -9.45 1.18 -0.02
N PHE A 63 -8.92 2.17 -0.73
CA PHE A 63 -7.48 2.26 -0.96
C PHE A 63 -6.71 2.45 0.34
N MET A 64 -7.06 3.47 1.13
CA MET A 64 -6.38 3.77 2.39
C MET A 64 -6.52 2.62 3.40
N VAL A 65 -7.73 2.06 3.52
CA VAL A 65 -8.00 0.94 4.43
C VAL A 65 -7.18 -0.29 4.06
N LYS A 66 -7.12 -0.66 2.76
CA LYS A 66 -6.29 -1.78 2.30
C LYS A 66 -4.80 -1.54 2.54
N GLN A 67 -4.33 -0.31 2.42
CA GLN A 67 -2.93 0.01 2.71
C GLN A 67 -2.63 -0.10 4.21
N ALA A 68 -3.55 0.31 5.08
CA ALA A 68 -3.42 0.11 6.52
C ALA A 68 -3.39 -1.38 6.89
N GLU A 69 -4.28 -2.18 6.31
CA GLU A 69 -4.32 -3.63 6.47
C GLU A 69 -3.00 -4.29 6.03
N LYS A 70 -2.54 -4.00 4.79
CA LYS A 70 -1.28 -4.54 4.25
C LYS A 70 -0.04 -4.15 5.05
N ARG A 71 -0.08 -3.00 5.72
CA ARG A 71 1.00 -2.53 6.60
C ARG A 71 0.93 -3.15 8.00
N GLY A 72 -0.08 -3.96 8.30
CA GLY A 72 -0.25 -4.59 9.60
C GLY A 72 -0.74 -3.63 10.68
N VAL A 73 -1.37 -2.51 10.31
CA VAL A 73 -1.95 -1.55 11.27
C VAL A 73 -3.08 -2.19 12.05
N THR A 74 -3.94 -2.93 11.34
CA THR A 74 -5.09 -3.65 11.89
C THR A 74 -5.47 -4.84 11.01
N LYS A 75 -6.20 -5.78 11.59
CA LYS A 75 -6.92 -6.88 10.92
C LYS A 75 -8.45 -6.75 11.09
N ASP A 76 -8.89 -5.77 11.89
CA ASP A 76 -10.27 -5.63 12.35
C ASP A 76 -10.93 -4.47 11.61
N ILE A 77 -11.57 -4.80 10.50
CA ILE A 77 -12.19 -3.83 9.59
C ILE A 77 -13.68 -4.18 9.44
N ILE A 78 -14.55 -3.22 9.70
CA ILE A 78 -15.98 -3.34 9.45
C ILE A 78 -16.47 -2.21 8.53
N THR A 79 -17.65 -2.40 7.94
CA THR A 79 -18.38 -1.34 7.24
C THR A 79 -19.68 -1.09 7.97
N ALA A 80 -19.92 0.16 8.38
CA ALA A 80 -21.16 0.62 8.97
C ALA A 80 -22.00 1.30 7.88
N TYR A 81 -23.14 0.71 7.55
CA TYR A 81 -24.12 1.29 6.64
C TYR A 81 -25.12 2.11 7.44
N VAL A 82 -25.25 3.38 7.13
CA VAL A 82 -26.21 4.30 7.74
C VAL A 82 -27.37 4.51 6.77
N SER A 83 -28.59 4.18 7.19
CA SER A 83 -29.79 4.42 6.39
C SER A 83 -30.22 5.89 6.45
N LYS A 84 -31.20 6.27 5.61
CA LYS A 84 -31.68 7.68 5.52
C LYS A 84 -32.30 8.19 6.82
N ASP A 85 -32.88 7.30 7.62
CA ASP A 85 -33.44 7.55 8.95
C ASP A 85 -32.41 7.44 10.08
N GLY A 86 -31.13 7.19 9.75
CA GLY A 86 -30.02 7.16 10.71
C GLY A 86 -29.79 5.81 11.39
N ALA A 87 -30.53 4.75 11.02
CA ALA A 87 -30.27 3.42 11.54
C ALA A 87 -28.93 2.88 11.01
N VAL A 88 -28.18 2.18 11.87
CA VAL A 88 -26.85 1.68 11.54
C VAL A 88 -26.85 0.16 11.49
N THR A 89 -26.33 -0.39 10.39
CA THR A 89 -26.06 -1.84 10.28
C THR A 89 -24.57 -2.07 9.99
N CYS A 90 -23.95 -3.02 10.68
CA CYS A 90 -22.53 -3.30 10.53
C CYS A 90 -22.30 -4.61 9.77
N LYS A 91 -21.43 -4.57 8.75
CA LYS A 91 -20.92 -5.75 8.05
C LYS A 91 -19.48 -6.02 8.49
N GLY A 92 -19.23 -7.26 8.90
CA GLY A 92 -17.97 -7.71 9.47
C GLY A 92 -18.06 -7.87 10.99
N LYS A 93 -16.93 -8.17 11.63
CA LYS A 93 -16.86 -8.38 13.08
C LYS A 93 -15.55 -7.82 13.60
N LEU A 94 -15.61 -7.07 14.70
CA LEU A 94 -14.43 -6.69 15.47
C LEU A 94 -14.13 -7.80 16.49
N SER A 95 -12.86 -8.19 16.60
CA SER A 95 -12.41 -9.05 17.69
C SER A 95 -12.50 -8.31 19.04
N LYS A 96 -12.59 -9.05 20.15
CA LYS A 96 -12.67 -8.45 21.51
C LYS A 96 -11.39 -7.69 21.87
N ASP A 97 -10.27 -8.12 21.31
CA ASP A 97 -8.91 -7.61 21.47
C ASP A 97 -8.44 -6.81 20.25
N ALA A 98 -9.39 -6.26 19.47
CA ALA A 98 -9.09 -5.57 18.23
C ALA A 98 -8.11 -4.41 18.44
N VAL A 99 -7.07 -4.37 17.61
CA VAL A 99 -6.01 -3.35 17.64
C VAL A 99 -6.15 -2.42 16.46
N ASN A 100 -6.19 -1.12 16.74
CA ASN A 100 -6.40 -0.02 15.80
C ASN A 100 -7.56 -0.30 14.83
N PRO A 101 -8.77 -0.65 15.31
CA PRO A 101 -9.86 -1.06 14.42
C PRO A 101 -10.18 0.02 13.38
N ILE A 102 -10.66 -0.38 12.21
CA ILE A 102 -11.14 0.57 11.19
C ILE A 102 -12.63 0.35 10.93
N VAL A 103 -13.38 1.45 10.93
CA VAL A 103 -14.79 1.48 10.54
C VAL A 103 -14.92 2.33 9.29
N LYS A 104 -15.48 1.74 8.24
CA LYS A 104 -15.83 2.43 7.00
C LYS A 104 -17.29 2.83 7.02
N ILE A 105 -17.63 4.05 6.62
CA ILE A 105 -19.00 4.59 6.68
C ILE A 105 -19.38 5.08 5.29
#